data_AF-A0A954WGL9-F1
#
_entry.id   AF-A0A954WGL9-F1
#
_cell.length_a   1.000
_cell.length_b   1.000
_cell.length_c   1.000
_cell.angle_alpha   90.00
_cell.angle_beta   90.00
_cell.angle_gamma   90.00
#
_symmetry.space_group_name_H-M   'P 1'
#
loop_
_entity.id
_entity.type
_entity.pdbx_description
1 polymer ?
#
loop_
_entity_poly.entity_id
_entity_poly.type
_entity_poly.pdbx_seq_one_letter_code
_entity_poly.pdbx_strand_id
1 'polypeptide(L)'
;MRVDRQHVEEHEHDSESTVSQSRSDQNRQTPAATPSRESAAPRESAASRVESSRTDSFRFYLEPDSPVVDAPSIGPKMASRLKRIGITTVTDLLRANAASAVTRLDHDRTNVDLFTAWQRQARLMCRVPQLRGHDAQILVACEIFEAEELAMRQPANLLARVEEFLATKEGERVLRGGRRPDLAEVTDWITW
;
A
#
# COMPACT_ATOMS: atom_id res chain seq x y z
N MET A 1 -45.79 23.69 29.50
CA MET A 1 -46.67 22.67 30.13
C MET A 1 -47.75 22.25 29.15
N ARG A 2 -47.57 21.11 28.49
CA ARG A 2 -48.57 20.04 28.33
C ARG A 2 -47.92 18.94 27.52
N VAL A 3 -47.72 17.85 28.24
CA VAL A 3 -47.37 16.53 27.74
C VAL A 3 -48.57 15.99 26.98
N ASP A 4 -48.35 15.35 25.84
CA ASP A 4 -49.23 14.27 25.40
C ASP A 4 -48.41 13.21 24.68
N ARG A 5 -48.70 11.99 25.08
CA ARG A 5 -47.92 10.77 25.02
C ARG A 5 -48.87 9.71 24.46
N GLN A 6 -48.53 9.08 23.35
CA GLN A 6 -49.11 7.84 22.81
C GLN A 6 -48.18 7.41 21.66
N HIS A 7 -47.29 6.41 21.76
CA HIS A 7 -47.42 4.99 22.14
C HIS A 7 -48.21 4.18 21.12
N VAL A 8 -47.54 3.58 20.13
CA VAL A 8 -48.00 2.39 19.38
C VAL A 8 -46.78 1.61 18.84
N GLU A 9 -46.61 0.42 19.43
CA GLU A 9 -46.22 -0.89 18.88
C GLU A 9 -44.77 -1.23 18.46
N GLU A 10 -44.16 -1.97 19.38
CA GLU A 10 -43.20 -3.06 19.19
C GLU A 10 -43.72 -4.11 18.19
N HIS A 11 -42.81 -4.66 17.39
CA HIS A 11 -42.94 -6.01 16.89
C HIS A 11 -41.60 -6.72 17.05
N GLU A 12 -41.40 -7.26 18.26
CA GLU A 12 -40.54 -8.41 18.49
C GLU A 12 -41.18 -9.64 17.81
N HIS A 13 -40.38 -10.36 17.04
CA HIS A 13 -40.68 -11.74 16.67
C HIS A 13 -39.55 -12.60 17.23
N ASP A 14 -39.92 -13.26 18.32
CA ASP A 14 -39.23 -14.36 18.98
C ASP A 14 -39.32 -15.64 18.12
N SER A 15 -38.44 -16.60 18.41
CA SER A 15 -38.51 -18.06 18.15
C SER A 15 -37.26 -18.64 17.49
N GLU A 16 -36.36 -19.06 18.38
CA GLU A 16 -35.59 -20.32 18.40
C GLU A 16 -35.75 -21.31 17.23
N SER A 17 -34.63 -21.89 16.80
CA SER A 17 -34.48 -23.37 16.75
C SER A 17 -33.02 -23.79 16.58
N THR A 18 -32.44 -24.18 17.70
CA THR A 18 -31.31 -25.11 17.86
C THR A 18 -31.63 -26.49 17.30
N VAL A 19 -30.79 -27.05 16.42
CA VAL A 19 -30.52 -28.50 16.37
C VAL A 19 -29.06 -28.73 15.98
N SER A 20 -28.27 -29.13 16.96
CA SER A 20 -27.05 -29.91 16.79
C SER A 20 -27.42 -31.38 16.61
N GLN A 21 -26.78 -32.10 15.69
CA GLN A 21 -26.57 -33.55 15.74
C GLN A 21 -25.44 -33.88 14.75
N SER A 22 -24.28 -34.35 15.24
CA SER A 22 -23.93 -35.78 15.43
C SER A 22 -23.49 -36.44 14.12
N ARG A 23 -22.54 -37.36 14.02
CA ARG A 23 -21.55 -38.01 14.90
C ARG A 23 -20.83 -39.01 13.98
N SER A 24 -19.56 -39.31 14.28
CA SER A 24 -18.86 -40.58 13.95
C SER A 24 -18.53 -40.82 12.46
N ASP A 25 -17.53 -41.59 12.02
CA ASP A 25 -16.65 -42.61 12.58
C ASP A 25 -15.34 -42.60 11.76
N GLN A 26 -14.16 -42.58 12.38
CA GLN A 26 -13.30 -43.76 12.53
C GLN A 26 -13.04 -44.53 11.22
N ASN A 27 -11.86 -44.30 10.63
CA ASN A 27 -11.17 -45.36 9.92
C ASN A 27 -9.76 -45.53 10.48
N ARG A 28 -9.63 -46.57 11.30
CA ARG A 28 -8.39 -47.11 11.86
C ARG A 28 -8.14 -48.41 11.11
N GLN A 29 -6.96 -48.57 10.50
CA GLN A 29 -6.20 -49.83 10.47
C GLN A 29 -4.89 -49.70 9.67
N THR A 30 -3.76 -49.78 10.39
CA THR A 30 -2.50 -50.41 9.95
C THR A 30 -2.55 -51.91 10.33
N PRO A 31 -1.68 -52.83 9.81
CA PRO A 31 -0.32 -52.97 10.38
C PRO A 31 0.79 -53.62 9.50
N ALA A 32 2.06 -53.45 9.97
CA ALA A 32 3.22 -54.37 9.92
C ALA A 32 3.91 -54.64 8.55
N ALA A 33 5.24 -54.81 8.39
CA ALA A 33 6.44 -54.97 9.22
C ALA A 33 7.66 -54.53 8.34
N THR A 34 8.90 -54.23 8.74
CA THR A 34 9.85 -54.82 9.71
C THR A 34 11.04 -53.83 9.85
N PRO A 35 11.74 -53.75 11.00
CA PRO A 35 12.84 -52.81 11.21
C PRO A 35 14.19 -53.42 10.80
N SER A 36 15.08 -52.63 10.21
CA SER A 36 16.52 -52.95 10.17
C SER A 36 17.30 -51.78 10.74
N ARG A 37 17.91 -52.06 11.88
CA ARG A 37 18.73 -51.17 12.70
C ARG A 37 20.18 -51.57 12.45
N GLU A 38 20.95 -50.69 11.82
CA GLU A 38 22.41 -50.74 11.93
C GLU A 38 22.90 -49.37 12.39
N SER A 39 23.55 -49.39 13.55
CA SER A 39 24.16 -48.26 14.24
C SER A 39 25.43 -47.77 13.53
N ALA A 40 25.65 -46.46 13.51
CA ALA A 40 26.76 -45.80 14.22
C ALA A 40 26.94 -44.34 13.75
N ALA A 41 26.78 -43.40 14.68
CA ALA A 41 27.21 -42.00 14.57
C ALA A 41 28.74 -41.88 14.84
N PRO A 42 29.37 -40.69 14.93
CA PRO A 42 28.95 -39.32 14.57
C PRO A 42 30.02 -38.58 13.72
N ARG A 43 29.61 -37.65 12.85
CA ARG A 43 30.49 -36.54 12.45
C ARG A 43 29.71 -35.23 12.44
N GLU A 44 29.92 -34.46 13.50
CA GLU A 44 29.78 -33.02 13.49
C GLU A 44 30.67 -32.46 12.38
N SER A 45 30.05 -32.09 11.26
CA SER A 45 30.58 -31.07 10.37
C SER A 45 29.57 -29.94 10.35
N ALA A 46 29.85 -28.98 11.22
CA ALA A 46 29.58 -27.56 11.06
C ALA A 46 28.40 -27.20 10.16
N ALA A 47 27.30 -26.84 10.82
CA ALA A 47 26.51 -25.65 10.51
C ALA A 47 26.76 -25.05 9.12
N SER A 48 26.04 -25.54 8.10
CA SER A 48 25.55 -24.64 7.05
C SER A 48 24.21 -24.08 7.53
N ARG A 49 24.27 -23.35 8.64
CA ARG A 49 23.20 -22.47 9.08
C ARG A 49 23.48 -21.13 8.43
N VAL A 50 22.62 -20.80 7.46
CA VAL A 50 22.30 -19.44 7.03
C VAL A 50 23.45 -18.72 6.34
N GLU A 51 23.40 -18.71 5.02
CA GLU A 51 23.20 -17.44 4.33
C GLU A 51 22.47 -17.73 3.04
N SER A 52 21.19 -18.13 3.15
CA SER A 52 20.25 -17.67 2.13
C SER A 52 20.33 -16.15 2.22
N SER A 53 21.19 -15.55 1.39
CA SER A 53 21.16 -14.13 1.11
C SER A 53 19.69 -13.77 1.04
N ARG A 54 19.23 -12.84 1.88
CA ARG A 54 17.94 -12.21 1.66
C ARG A 54 18.09 -11.53 0.32
N THR A 55 17.78 -12.26 -0.75
CA THR A 55 17.37 -11.67 -2.00
C THR A 55 16.00 -11.11 -1.66
N ASP A 56 15.97 -10.04 -0.85
CA ASP A 56 14.79 -9.26 -0.59
C ASP A 56 14.41 -8.74 -1.97
N SER A 57 13.42 -9.40 -2.57
CA SER A 57 12.94 -9.05 -3.88
C SER A 57 12.37 -7.65 -3.76
N PHE A 58 13.08 -6.66 -4.27
CA PHE A 58 12.63 -5.28 -4.32
C PHE A 58 11.26 -5.22 -5.01
N ARG A 59 10.21 -5.07 -4.21
CA ARG A 59 8.83 -5.00 -4.70
C ARG A 59 8.48 -3.56 -5.04
N PHE A 60 8.00 -3.33 -6.24
CA PHE A 60 7.37 -2.06 -6.61
C PHE A 60 5.88 -2.12 -6.30
N TYR A 61 5.32 -1.02 -5.78
CA TYR A 61 3.89 -0.89 -5.52
C TYR A 61 3.11 -0.31 -6.70
N LEU A 62 3.81 0.14 -7.74
CA LEU A 62 3.23 0.64 -8.99
C LEU A 62 4.17 0.28 -10.14
N GLU A 63 3.60 -0.23 -11.23
CA GLU A 63 4.34 -0.56 -12.45
C GLU A 63 3.87 0.33 -13.62
N PRO A 64 4.69 0.55 -14.66
CA PRO A 64 4.34 1.45 -15.76
C PRO A 64 3.07 1.05 -16.52
N ASP A 65 2.74 -0.24 -16.60
CA ASP A 65 1.54 -0.77 -17.25
C ASP A 65 0.32 -0.88 -16.32
N SER A 66 0.51 -0.60 -15.02
CA SER A 66 -0.58 -0.56 -14.05
C SER A 66 -1.64 0.46 -14.48
N PRO A 67 -2.93 0.21 -14.19
CA PRO A 67 -3.99 1.14 -14.51
C PRO A 67 -3.82 2.46 -13.73
N VAL A 68 -4.19 3.58 -14.36
CA VAL A 68 -3.98 4.93 -13.78
C VAL A 68 -4.69 5.16 -12.42
N VAL A 69 -5.67 4.33 -12.07
CA VAL A 69 -6.35 4.40 -10.77
C VAL A 69 -5.46 3.95 -9.60
N ASP A 70 -4.41 3.19 -9.87
CA ASP A 70 -3.46 2.73 -8.85
C ASP A 70 -2.42 3.80 -8.53
N ALA A 71 -2.32 4.84 -9.36
CA ALA A 71 -1.45 5.97 -9.10
C ALA A 71 -1.91 6.76 -7.85
N PRO A 72 -0.97 7.25 -7.04
CA PRO A 72 -1.28 7.96 -5.81
C PRO A 72 -2.10 9.22 -6.09
N SER A 73 -2.99 9.57 -5.14
CA SER A 73 -3.90 10.72 -5.23
C SER A 73 -4.94 10.67 -6.36
N ILE A 74 -5.01 9.60 -7.17
CA ILE A 74 -6.00 9.43 -8.25
C ILE A 74 -7.05 8.41 -7.82
N GLY A 75 -8.23 8.89 -7.42
CA GLY A 75 -9.36 8.02 -7.10
C GLY A 75 -10.13 7.52 -8.34
N PRO A 76 -11.03 6.52 -8.19
CA PRO A 76 -11.79 5.93 -9.30
C PRO A 76 -12.53 6.95 -10.18
N LYS A 77 -13.12 7.98 -9.56
CA LYS A 77 -13.82 9.05 -10.29
C LYS A 77 -12.88 9.87 -11.17
N MET A 78 -11.64 10.10 -10.72
CA MET A 78 -10.65 10.84 -11.50
C MET A 78 -10.07 9.95 -12.61
N ALA A 79 -9.75 8.70 -12.30
CA ALA A 79 -9.30 7.71 -13.27
C ALA A 79 -10.29 7.55 -14.44
N SER A 80 -11.60 7.48 -14.18
CA SER A 80 -12.61 7.43 -15.25
C SER A 80 -12.58 8.67 -16.15
N ARG A 81 -12.26 9.86 -15.60
CA ARG A 81 -12.12 11.08 -16.41
C ARG A 81 -10.85 11.05 -17.26
N LEU A 82 -9.72 10.63 -16.68
CA LEU A 82 -8.44 10.46 -17.38
C LEU A 82 -8.55 9.48 -18.55
N LYS A 83 -9.28 8.36 -18.35
CA LYS A 83 -9.54 7.38 -19.42
C LYS A 83 -10.26 8.00 -20.63
N ARG A 84 -11.20 8.94 -20.42
CA ARG A 84 -11.90 9.63 -21.52
C ARG A 84 -10.98 10.51 -22.36
N ILE A 85 -9.85 10.96 -21.80
CA ILE A 85 -8.82 11.71 -22.53
C ILE A 85 -7.65 10.82 -22.96
N GLY A 86 -7.83 9.50 -22.97
CA GLY A 86 -6.83 8.54 -23.46
C GLY A 86 -5.69 8.26 -22.48
N ILE A 87 -5.84 8.59 -21.20
CA ILE A 87 -4.87 8.26 -20.16
C ILE A 87 -5.42 7.06 -19.37
N THR A 88 -4.90 5.87 -19.65
CA THR A 88 -5.44 4.60 -19.11
C THR A 88 -4.47 3.90 -18.17
N THR A 89 -3.17 4.01 -18.45
CA THR A 89 -2.07 3.41 -17.69
C THR A 89 -1.23 4.48 -16.99
N VAL A 90 -0.36 4.05 -16.08
CA VAL A 90 0.66 4.90 -15.47
C VAL A 90 1.63 5.45 -16.52
N THR A 91 2.00 4.65 -17.53
CA THR A 91 2.83 5.13 -18.66
C THR A 91 2.16 6.26 -19.42
N ASP A 92 0.86 6.16 -19.70
CA ASP A 92 0.11 7.24 -20.37
C ASP A 92 0.15 8.52 -19.54
N LEU A 93 -0.05 8.40 -18.21
CA LEU A 93 0.01 9.51 -17.28
C LEU A 93 1.39 10.17 -17.30
N LEU A 94 2.45 9.38 -17.20
CA LEU A 94 3.84 9.85 -17.16
C LEU A 94 4.30 10.51 -18.47
N ARG A 95 3.74 10.09 -19.61
CA ARG A 95 4.07 10.63 -20.94
C ARG A 95 3.19 11.81 -21.36
N ALA A 96 2.05 12.00 -20.71
CA ALA A 96 1.13 13.10 -21.04
C ALA A 96 1.78 14.47 -20.83
N ASN A 97 1.52 15.39 -21.75
CA ASN A 97 1.81 16.80 -21.52
C ASN A 97 0.78 17.36 -20.53
N ALA A 98 1.23 17.84 -19.37
CA ALA A 98 0.34 18.27 -18.27
C ALA A 98 -0.62 19.40 -18.69
N ALA A 99 -0.14 20.41 -19.41
CA ALA A 99 -0.99 21.53 -19.86
C ALA A 99 -2.09 21.05 -20.81
N SER A 100 -1.73 20.28 -21.83
CA SER A 100 -2.71 19.71 -22.77
C SER A 100 -3.68 18.75 -22.07
N ALA A 101 -3.20 17.90 -21.17
CA ALA A 101 -4.04 16.95 -20.44
C ALA A 101 -5.06 17.67 -19.55
N VAL A 102 -4.66 18.72 -18.84
CA VAL A 102 -5.55 19.54 -18.01
C VAL A 102 -6.60 20.24 -18.87
N THR A 103 -6.21 20.86 -19.99
CA THR A 103 -7.18 21.48 -20.92
C THR A 103 -8.19 20.47 -21.44
N ARG A 104 -7.76 19.24 -21.77
CA ARG A 104 -8.66 18.19 -22.26
C ARG A 104 -9.53 17.59 -21.16
N LEU A 105 -9.03 17.55 -19.93
CA LEU A 105 -9.76 17.03 -18.77
C LEU A 105 -10.93 17.95 -18.40
N ASP A 106 -10.76 19.26 -18.62
CA ASP A 106 -11.75 20.33 -18.41
C ASP A 106 -12.48 20.17 -17.07
N HIS A 107 -11.70 20.21 -15.99
CA HIS A 107 -12.18 19.93 -14.63
C HIS A 107 -11.66 20.97 -13.65
N ASP A 108 -12.58 21.74 -13.05
CA ASP A 108 -12.30 22.93 -12.22
C ASP A 108 -11.26 22.73 -11.11
N ARG A 109 -11.16 21.53 -10.56
CA ARG A 109 -10.26 21.21 -9.45
C ARG A 109 -8.93 20.59 -9.88
N THR A 110 -8.64 20.59 -11.18
CA THR A 110 -7.41 20.02 -11.71
C THR A 110 -6.68 21.07 -12.52
N ASN A 111 -5.51 21.47 -12.03
CA ASN A 111 -4.60 22.39 -12.70
C ASN A 111 -3.31 21.66 -13.08
N VAL A 112 -2.40 22.37 -13.76
CA VAL A 112 -1.13 21.82 -14.23
C VAL A 112 -0.26 21.35 -13.07
N ASP A 113 -0.24 22.06 -11.95
CA ASP A 113 0.55 21.71 -10.78
C ASP A 113 0.08 20.41 -10.14
N LEU A 114 -1.24 20.25 -9.97
CA LEU A 114 -1.82 19.01 -9.44
C LEU A 114 -1.56 17.83 -10.36
N PHE A 115 -1.69 18.03 -11.68
CA PHE A 115 -1.40 16.98 -12.65
C PHE A 115 0.09 16.59 -12.62
N THR A 116 0.97 17.58 -12.53
CA THR A 116 2.42 17.37 -12.39
C THR A 116 2.76 16.65 -11.09
N ALA A 117 2.05 16.96 -10.00
CA ALA A 117 2.19 16.24 -8.74
C ALA A 117 1.85 14.76 -8.89
N TRP A 118 0.74 14.41 -9.57
CA TRP A 118 0.42 13.01 -9.86
C TRP A 118 1.52 12.31 -10.66
N GLN A 119 2.08 12.98 -11.67
CA GLN A 119 3.18 12.43 -12.46
C GLN A 119 4.44 12.18 -11.61
N ARG A 120 4.82 13.12 -10.74
CA ARG A 120 5.97 12.98 -9.83
C ARG A 120 5.78 11.85 -8.83
N GLN A 121 4.60 11.78 -8.22
CA GLN A 121 4.29 10.73 -7.24
C GLN A 121 4.30 9.34 -7.90
N ALA A 122 3.67 9.20 -9.07
CA ALA A 122 3.68 7.94 -9.82
C ALA A 122 5.09 7.54 -10.28
N ARG A 123 5.90 8.51 -10.71
CA ARG A 123 7.30 8.28 -11.10
C ARG A 123 8.13 7.73 -9.94
N LEU A 124 8.02 8.31 -8.75
CA LEU A 124 8.72 7.81 -7.57
C LEU A 124 8.30 6.37 -7.25
N MET A 125 7.00 6.05 -7.24
CA MET A 125 6.54 4.69 -6.95
C MET A 125 6.99 3.64 -7.97
N CYS A 126 7.18 4.03 -9.24
CA CYS A 126 7.69 3.14 -10.28
C CYS A 126 9.21 2.92 -10.19
N ARG A 127 9.94 3.76 -9.43
CA ARG A 127 11.41 3.81 -9.44
C ARG A 127 12.06 3.54 -8.09
N VAL A 128 11.34 3.78 -7.01
CA VAL A 128 11.79 3.53 -5.64
C VAL A 128 11.05 2.29 -5.16
N PRO A 129 11.75 1.17 -4.93
CA PRO A 129 11.12 -0.03 -4.44
C PRO A 129 10.58 0.19 -3.02
N GLN A 130 9.56 -0.58 -2.67
CA GLN A 130 8.87 -0.54 -1.38
C GLN A 130 8.21 0.80 -1.01
N LEU A 131 8.23 1.79 -1.91
CA LEU A 131 7.62 3.10 -1.67
C LEU A 131 6.09 3.05 -1.78
N ARG A 132 5.38 3.43 -0.72
CA ARG A 132 3.91 3.45 -0.72
C ARG A 132 3.37 4.79 -1.24
N GLY A 133 2.09 4.79 -1.60
CA GLY A 133 1.45 5.96 -2.20
C GLY A 133 1.35 7.20 -1.31
N HIS A 134 1.30 7.06 0.03
CA HIS A 134 1.37 8.22 0.93
C HIS A 134 2.81 8.72 1.10
N ASP A 135 3.81 7.83 1.11
CA ASP A 135 5.22 8.22 1.15
C ASP A 135 5.61 9.01 -0.10
N ALA A 136 5.16 8.57 -1.28
CA ALA A 136 5.35 9.31 -2.52
C ALA A 136 4.69 10.69 -2.48
N GLN A 137 3.51 10.83 -1.85
CA GLN A 137 2.87 12.14 -1.65
C GLN A 137 3.69 13.04 -0.72
N ILE A 138 4.22 12.49 0.38
CA ILE A 138 5.08 13.19 1.33
C ILE A 138 6.36 13.67 0.64
N LEU A 139 7.05 12.79 -0.10
CA LEU A 139 8.30 13.11 -0.78
C LEU A 139 8.13 14.25 -1.79
N VAL A 140 7.06 14.21 -2.60
CA VAL A 140 6.76 15.29 -3.56
C VAL A 140 6.42 16.59 -2.83
N ALA A 141 5.75 16.55 -1.68
CA ALA A 141 5.52 17.74 -0.87
C ALA A 141 6.80 18.30 -0.24
N CYS A 142 7.78 17.44 0.04
CA CYS A 142 9.15 17.82 0.45
C CYS A 142 10.06 18.19 -0.75
N GLU A 143 9.47 18.41 -1.92
CA GLU A 143 10.13 18.79 -3.17
C GLU A 143 11.15 17.78 -3.71
N ILE A 144 10.97 16.50 -3.38
CA ILE A 144 11.76 15.40 -3.94
C ILE A 144 10.97 14.77 -5.07
N PHE A 145 11.50 14.81 -6.28
CA PHE A 145 10.75 14.42 -7.49
C PHE A 145 11.34 13.23 -8.24
N GLU A 146 12.63 12.95 -8.04
CA GLU A 146 13.36 11.90 -8.73
C GLU A 146 14.02 10.93 -7.75
N ALA A 147 14.16 9.67 -8.16
CA ALA A 147 14.75 8.62 -7.34
C ALA A 147 16.23 8.91 -7.02
N GLU A 148 16.94 9.51 -7.97
CA GLU A 148 18.33 9.94 -7.82
C GLU A 148 18.46 11.06 -6.79
N GLU A 149 17.51 12.01 -6.78
CA GLU A 149 17.47 13.08 -5.79
C GLU A 149 17.26 12.52 -4.38
N LEU A 150 16.35 11.56 -4.26
CA LEU A 150 16.08 10.86 -3.00
C LEU A 150 17.32 10.11 -2.50
N ALA A 151 17.99 9.34 -3.37
CA ALA A 151 19.17 8.56 -3.03
C ALA A 151 20.36 9.41 -2.53
N MET A 152 20.42 10.69 -2.89
CA MET A 152 21.45 11.63 -2.41
C MET A 152 21.13 12.28 -1.06
N ARG A 153 19.93 12.06 -0.49
CA ARG A 153 19.55 12.68 0.80
C ARG A 153 20.23 11.97 1.96
N GLN A 154 20.50 12.75 3.02
CA GLN A 154 20.86 12.18 4.32
C GLN A 154 19.58 11.83 5.09
N PRO A 155 19.40 10.60 5.60
CA PRO A 155 18.14 10.17 6.21
C PRO A 155 17.64 11.08 7.32
N ALA A 156 18.52 11.51 8.24
CA ALA A 156 18.14 12.40 9.35
C ALA A 156 17.64 13.77 8.87
N ASN A 157 18.28 14.34 7.85
CA ASN A 157 17.87 15.64 7.29
C ASN A 157 16.55 15.53 6.53
N LEU A 158 16.33 14.41 5.82
CA LEU A 158 15.07 14.15 5.15
C LEU A 158 13.94 13.96 6.16
N LEU A 159 14.17 13.17 7.22
CA LEU A 159 13.18 12.96 8.27
C LEU A 159 12.75 14.28 8.91
N ALA A 160 13.68 15.18 9.23
CA ALA A 160 13.34 16.49 9.78
C ALA A 160 12.43 17.32 8.85
N ARG A 161 12.71 17.33 7.53
CA ARG A 161 11.84 18.01 6.54
C ARG A 161 10.47 17.35 6.42
N VAL A 162 10.42 16.01 6.49
CA VAL A 162 9.18 15.25 6.50
C VAL A 162 8.36 15.60 7.75
N GLU A 163 8.96 15.62 8.93
CA GLU A 163 8.29 15.97 10.18
C GLU A 163 7.72 17.40 10.16
N GLU A 164 8.47 18.36 9.61
CA GLU A 164 8.00 19.73 9.41
C GLU A 164 6.77 19.77 8.49
N PHE A 165 6.82 19.08 7.35
CA PHE A 165 5.66 18.97 6.46
C PHE A 165 4.46 18.29 7.15
N LEU A 166 4.69 17.22 7.90
CA LEU A 166 3.66 16.49 8.64
C LEU A 166 3.07 17.25 9.83
N ALA A 167 3.65 18.39 10.21
CA ALA A 167 3.08 19.33 11.17
C ALA A 167 2.08 20.31 10.52
N THR A 168 1.98 20.32 9.18
CA THR A 168 1.00 21.15 8.46
C THR A 168 -0.35 20.43 8.30
N LYS A 169 -1.42 21.20 8.07
CA LYS A 169 -2.76 20.65 7.74
C LYS A 169 -2.76 19.75 6.51
N GLU A 170 -1.88 20.04 5.55
CA GLU A 170 -1.73 19.24 4.35
C GLU A 170 -1.07 17.90 4.66
N GLY A 171 0.02 17.90 5.43
CA GLY A 171 0.68 16.68 5.89
C GLY A 171 -0.23 15.78 6.70
N GLU A 172 -1.03 16.34 7.62
CA GLU A 172 -2.05 15.59 8.36
C GLU A 172 -3.09 14.93 7.42
N ARG A 173 -3.51 15.64 6.37
CA ARG A 173 -4.44 15.12 5.37
C ARG A 173 -3.82 14.00 4.52
N VAL A 174 -2.52 14.04 4.25
CA VAL A 174 -1.81 12.96 3.55
C VAL A 174 -1.71 11.73 4.45
N LEU A 175 -1.34 11.90 5.72
CA LEU A 175 -1.26 10.80 6.69
C LEU A 175 -2.61 10.14 6.97
N ARG A 176 -3.71 10.91 6.96
CA ARG A 176 -5.06 10.45 7.33
C ARG A 176 -5.10 9.71 8.67
N GLY A 177 -4.35 10.22 9.66
CA GLY A 177 -4.21 9.59 10.98
C GLY A 177 -3.32 8.34 11.02
N GLY A 178 -2.61 8.03 9.93
CA GLY A 178 -1.64 6.95 9.85
C GLY A 178 -0.37 7.21 10.67
N ARG A 179 0.47 6.17 10.77
CA ARG A 179 1.78 6.24 11.43
C ARG A 179 2.68 7.24 10.70
N ARG A 180 3.37 8.11 11.45
CA ARG A 180 4.41 8.98 10.90
C ARG A 180 5.63 8.15 10.50
N PRO A 181 6.28 8.45 9.37
CA PRO A 181 7.54 7.82 9.01
C PRO A 181 8.59 8.01 10.10
N ASP A 182 9.38 6.97 10.35
CA ASP A 182 10.53 7.02 11.25
C ASP A 182 11.85 7.01 10.46
N LEU A 183 12.97 7.10 11.18
CA LEU A 183 14.29 7.13 10.55
C LEU A 183 14.60 5.86 9.77
N ALA A 184 14.10 4.70 10.20
CA ALA A 184 14.34 3.45 9.51
C ALA A 184 13.61 3.45 8.16
N GLU A 185 12.34 3.80 8.15
CA GLU A 185 11.55 3.91 6.92
C GLU A 185 12.12 4.93 5.93
N VAL A 186 12.54 6.11 6.41
CA VAL A 186 13.21 7.11 5.57
C VAL A 186 14.55 6.60 5.03
N THR A 187 15.28 5.79 5.80
CA THR A 187 16.52 5.16 5.33
C THR A 187 16.20 4.15 4.23
N ASP A 188 15.18 3.33 4.39
CA ASP A 188 14.75 2.34 3.39
C ASP A 188 14.32 2.99 2.07
N TRP A 189 13.75 4.20 2.10
CA TRP A 189 13.45 4.96 0.88
C TRP A 189 14.69 5.37 0.09
N ILE A 190 15.83 5.55 0.78
CA ILE A 190 17.09 6.04 0.23
C ILE A 190 17.98 4.86 -0.18
N THR A 191 18.00 3.80 0.62
CA THR A 191 18.89 2.65 0.45
C THR A 191 18.13 1.46 -0.12
N TRP A 192 18.21 1.28 -1.43
CA TRP A 192 17.63 0.17 -2.18
C TRP A 192 18.55 -0.25 -3.33
#